data_AF-A0A2A4TSJ2-F1
#
_entry.id   AF-A0A2A4TSJ2-F1
#
_cell.length_a   1.000
_cell.length_b   1.000
_cell.length_c   1.000
_cell.angle_alpha   90.00
_cell.angle_beta   90.00
_cell.angle_gamma   90.00
#
_symmetry.space_group_name_H-M   'P 1'
#
loop_
_entity.id
_entity.type
_entity.pdbx_description
1 polymer ?
#
loop_
_entity_poly.entity_id
_entity_poly.type
_entity_poly.pdbx_seq_one_letter_code
_entity_poly.pdbx_strand_id
1 'polypeptide(L)'
;MIDEPVVMATDYILSVSLIVMGYRLPPSLWRLLFFMAAFAAAVGGTRHGFHSSLPALPLEVCWRVALAAFAFSGWALVNALEPPVGRWLMHGKLVLAVLAALIWGSFNGGLANYALDVGVATALVLSRPPLSRWFLVGTVITALGASLFVFRIGIGDFPVASLFHLVEISGFYCWYRSIHQGELVP
;
A
#
# COMPACT_ATOMS: atom_id res chain seq x y z
N MET A 1 11.03 -25.19 -5.74
CA MET A 1 10.04 -25.43 -4.66
C MET A 1 9.41 -24.08 -4.35
N ILE A 2 8.13 -24.03 -3.95
CA ILE A 2 7.52 -22.76 -3.50
C ILE A 2 7.69 -22.68 -1.98
N ASP A 3 8.27 -21.59 -1.48
CA ASP A 3 8.64 -21.48 -0.07
C ASP A 3 7.44 -21.15 0.83
N GLU A 4 6.67 -20.11 0.48
CA GLU A 4 5.49 -19.68 1.22
C GLU A 4 4.26 -19.59 0.29
N PRO A 5 3.62 -20.72 -0.07
CA PRO A 5 2.63 -20.77 -1.15
C PRO A 5 1.38 -19.92 -0.87
N VAL A 6 0.93 -19.88 0.39
CA VAL A 6 -0.26 -19.12 0.77
C VAL A 6 0.03 -17.62 0.74
N VAL A 7 1.18 -17.18 1.28
CA VAL A 7 1.60 -15.78 1.26
C VAL A 7 1.77 -15.29 -0.17
N MET A 8 2.53 -16.03 -0.98
CA MET A 8 2.70 -15.77 -2.41
C MET A 8 1.37 -15.63 -3.16
N ALA A 9 0.44 -16.56 -2.94
CA ALA A 9 -0.87 -16.50 -3.60
C ALA A 9 -1.64 -15.25 -3.20
N THR A 10 -1.68 -14.90 -1.91
CA THR A 10 -2.37 -13.69 -1.45
C THR A 10 -1.73 -12.39 -1.92
N ASP A 11 -0.40 -12.34 -2.06
CA ASP A 11 0.32 -11.21 -2.66
C ASP A 11 -0.09 -10.99 -4.12
N TYR A 12 -0.14 -12.05 -4.92
CA TYR A 12 -0.58 -11.94 -6.31
C TYR A 12 -2.06 -11.60 -6.43
N ILE A 13 -2.93 -12.10 -5.54
CA ILE A 13 -4.34 -11.70 -5.48
C ILE A 13 -4.44 -10.20 -5.16
N LEU A 14 -3.68 -9.70 -4.18
CA LEU A 14 -3.62 -8.28 -3.84
C LEU A 14 -3.15 -7.46 -5.06
N SER A 15 -2.06 -7.87 -5.69
CA SER A 15 -1.51 -7.20 -6.88
C SER A 15 -2.53 -7.10 -8.02
N VAL A 16 -3.16 -8.21 -8.40
CA VAL A 16 -4.18 -8.24 -9.45
C VAL A 16 -5.39 -7.37 -9.08
N SER A 17 -5.84 -7.43 -7.83
CA SER A 17 -6.95 -6.62 -7.35
C SER A 17 -6.67 -5.13 -7.49
N LEU A 18 -5.48 -4.69 -7.08
CA LEU A 18 -5.02 -3.30 -7.20
C LEU A 18 -4.88 -2.87 -8.66
N ILE A 19 -4.35 -3.73 -9.54
CA ILE A 19 -4.30 -3.48 -10.98
C ILE A 19 -5.70 -3.24 -11.54
N VAL A 20 -6.66 -4.11 -11.22
CA VAL A 20 -8.05 -4.00 -11.69
C VAL A 20 -8.70 -2.70 -11.17
N MET A 21 -8.49 -2.34 -9.91
CA MET A 21 -8.98 -1.07 -9.35
C MET A 21 -8.36 0.13 -10.08
N GLY A 22 -7.04 0.14 -10.24
CA GLY A 22 -6.30 1.22 -10.91
C GLY A 22 -6.73 1.43 -12.36
N TYR A 23 -6.89 0.37 -13.14
CA TYR A 23 -7.33 0.45 -14.54
C TYR A 23 -8.73 1.05 -14.71
N ARG A 24 -9.60 0.93 -13.70
CA ARG A 24 -10.97 1.48 -13.72
C ARG A 24 -11.08 2.93 -13.27
N LEU A 25 -9.99 3.54 -12.81
CA LEU A 25 -9.92 4.96 -12.47
C LEU A 25 -9.34 5.75 -13.64
N PRO A 26 -9.70 7.04 -13.86
CA PRO A 26 -9.08 7.89 -14.88
C PRO A 26 -7.58 8.14 -14.61
N PRO A 27 -6.78 8.57 -15.61
CA PRO A 27 -5.36 8.87 -15.41
C PRO A 27 -5.20 9.96 -14.34
N SER A 28 -4.65 9.58 -13.18
CA SER A 28 -4.59 10.43 -11.98
C SER A 28 -3.58 9.86 -10.98
N LEU A 29 -3.25 10.64 -9.94
CA LEU A 29 -2.44 10.15 -8.82
C LEU A 29 -3.11 8.99 -8.07
N TRP A 30 -4.45 8.93 -8.07
CA TRP A 30 -5.20 7.78 -7.55
C TRP A 30 -4.86 6.49 -8.28
N ARG A 31 -4.84 6.51 -9.62
CA ARG A 31 -4.42 5.34 -10.42
C ARG A 31 -2.99 4.92 -10.09
N LEU A 32 -2.10 5.90 -9.88
CA LEU A 32 -0.70 5.65 -9.57
C LEU A 32 -0.50 5.00 -8.20
N LEU A 33 -1.29 5.40 -7.18
CA LEU A 33 -1.35 4.74 -5.88
C LEU A 33 -1.57 3.22 -6.04
N PHE A 34 -2.61 2.83 -6.78
CA PHE A 34 -2.95 1.41 -6.95
C PHE A 34 -1.87 0.64 -7.70
N PHE A 35 -1.31 1.20 -8.78
CA PHE A 35 -0.27 0.51 -9.55
C PHE A 35 1.05 0.36 -8.79
N MET A 36 1.43 1.35 -7.99
CA MET A 36 2.65 1.26 -7.18
C MET A 36 2.51 0.24 -6.05
N ALA A 37 1.35 0.20 -5.37
CA ALA A 37 1.05 -0.83 -4.40
C ALA A 37 0.97 -2.22 -5.06
N ALA A 38 0.39 -2.33 -6.26
CA ALA A 38 0.31 -3.58 -7.00
C ALA A 38 1.68 -4.13 -7.38
N PHE A 39 2.59 -3.25 -7.81
CA PHE A 39 3.97 -3.61 -8.09
C PHE A 39 4.67 -4.13 -6.84
N ALA A 40 4.51 -3.46 -5.70
CA ALA A 40 5.08 -3.89 -4.44
C ALA A 40 4.56 -5.29 -4.02
N ALA A 41 3.26 -5.54 -4.13
CA ALA A 41 2.66 -6.84 -3.85
C ALA A 41 3.15 -7.94 -4.83
N ALA A 42 3.30 -7.65 -6.12
CA ALA A 42 3.83 -8.63 -7.08
C ALA A 42 5.27 -9.05 -6.77
N VAL A 43 6.12 -8.10 -6.37
CA VAL A 43 7.48 -8.39 -5.93
C VAL A 43 7.47 -9.12 -4.57
N GLY A 44 6.57 -8.75 -3.65
CA GLY A 44 6.33 -9.46 -2.39
C GLY A 44 6.01 -10.93 -2.62
N GLY A 45 5.05 -11.23 -3.51
CA GLY A 45 4.69 -12.60 -3.85
C GLY A 45 5.85 -13.37 -4.48
N THR A 46 6.62 -12.71 -5.34
CA THR A 46 7.82 -13.32 -5.93
C THR A 46 8.88 -13.64 -4.87
N ARG A 47 9.08 -12.74 -3.89
CA ARG A 47 10.01 -12.92 -2.76
C ARG A 47 9.54 -14.07 -1.86
N HIS A 48 8.28 -14.07 -1.43
CA HIS A 48 7.73 -15.13 -0.57
C HIS A 48 7.67 -16.50 -1.27
N GLY A 49 7.42 -16.52 -2.58
CA GLY A 49 7.31 -17.75 -3.35
C GLY A 49 8.63 -18.42 -3.69
N PHE A 50 9.67 -17.61 -3.97
CA PHE A 50 10.87 -18.10 -4.67
C PHE A 50 12.19 -17.63 -4.05
N HIS A 51 12.22 -17.17 -2.80
CA HIS A 51 13.46 -16.69 -2.19
C HIS A 51 14.56 -17.77 -2.11
N SER A 52 14.20 -19.05 -1.99
CA SER A 52 15.19 -20.15 -2.00
C SER A 52 15.71 -20.48 -3.40
N SER A 53 14.96 -20.10 -4.44
CA SER A 53 15.19 -20.50 -5.83
C SER A 53 15.79 -19.38 -6.69
N LEU A 54 15.75 -18.13 -6.21
CA LEU A 54 16.27 -16.96 -6.92
C LEU A 54 17.60 -16.48 -6.32
N PRO A 55 18.50 -15.90 -7.12
CA PRO A 55 19.72 -15.29 -6.60
C PRO A 55 19.40 -14.15 -5.62
N ALA A 56 20.09 -14.14 -4.47
CA ALA A 56 19.79 -13.22 -3.37
C ALA A 56 19.92 -11.73 -3.74
N LEU A 57 20.95 -11.36 -4.51
CA LEU A 57 21.21 -9.95 -4.86
C LEU A 57 20.10 -9.35 -5.75
N PRO A 58 19.72 -9.95 -6.90
CA PRO A 58 18.56 -9.48 -7.67
C PRO A 58 17.27 -9.39 -6.85
N LEU A 59 16.98 -10.40 -6.03
CA LEU A 59 15.77 -10.43 -5.20
C LEU A 59 15.75 -9.27 -4.19
N GLU A 60 16.88 -8.97 -3.58
CA GLU A 60 17.02 -7.87 -2.62
C GLU A 60 16.94 -6.50 -3.30
N VAL A 61 17.53 -6.33 -4.49
CA VAL A 61 17.38 -5.09 -5.28
C VAL A 61 15.93 -4.88 -5.67
N CYS A 62 15.26 -5.90 -6.22
CA CYS A 62 13.84 -5.83 -6.57
C CYS A 62 12.98 -5.47 -5.35
N TRP A 63 13.26 -6.08 -4.19
CA TRP A 63 12.55 -5.78 -2.95
C TRP A 63 12.70 -4.33 -2.50
N ARG A 64 13.90 -3.77 -2.56
CA ARG A 64 14.14 -2.36 -2.23
C ARG A 64 13.43 -1.41 -3.19
N VAL A 65 13.39 -1.74 -4.47
CA VAL A 65 12.61 -0.99 -5.48
C VAL A 65 11.11 -1.10 -5.21
N ALA A 66 10.61 -2.27 -4.81
CA ALA A 66 9.22 -2.46 -4.39
C ALA A 66 8.85 -1.61 -3.17
N LEU A 67 9.72 -1.53 -2.17
CA LEU A 67 9.51 -0.65 -1.01
C LEU A 67 9.55 0.83 -1.38
N ALA A 68 10.41 1.24 -2.33
CA ALA A 68 10.41 2.60 -2.85
C ALA A 68 9.11 2.94 -3.60
N ALA A 69 8.59 2.00 -4.41
CA ALA A 69 7.29 2.13 -5.05
C ALA A 69 6.16 2.20 -4.01
N PHE A 70 6.21 1.38 -2.96
CA PHE A 70 5.24 1.44 -1.86
C PHE A 70 5.27 2.80 -1.14
N ALA A 71 6.44 3.37 -0.88
CA ALA A 71 6.56 4.73 -0.36
C ALA A 71 5.96 5.78 -1.31
N PHE A 72 6.17 5.63 -2.62
CA PHE A 72 5.56 6.48 -3.64
C PHE A 72 4.03 6.38 -3.64
N SER A 73 3.48 5.18 -3.38
CA SER A 73 2.03 4.96 -3.31
C SER A 73 1.37 5.79 -2.19
N GLY A 74 1.99 5.86 -1.00
CA GLY A 74 1.52 6.71 0.10
C GLY A 74 1.63 8.21 -0.21
N TRP A 75 2.71 8.62 -0.87
CA TRP A 75 2.83 10.00 -1.36
C TRP A 75 1.73 10.35 -2.38
N ALA A 76 1.42 9.44 -3.31
CA ALA A 76 0.38 9.63 -4.31
C ALA A 76 -1.01 9.76 -3.66
N LEU A 77 -1.32 8.94 -2.64
CA LEU A 77 -2.54 9.04 -1.82
C LEU A 77 -2.73 10.45 -1.26
N VAL A 78 -1.71 11.00 -0.59
CA VAL A 78 -1.80 12.34 0.02
C VAL A 78 -1.92 13.43 -1.05
N ASN A 79 -1.12 13.35 -2.12
CA ASN A 79 -1.08 14.40 -3.14
C ASN A 79 -2.31 14.40 -4.05
N ALA A 80 -2.99 13.26 -4.20
CA ALA A 80 -4.26 13.18 -4.90
C ALA A 80 -5.38 13.98 -4.21
N LEU A 81 -5.27 14.23 -2.91
CA LEU A 81 -6.19 15.05 -2.12
C LEU A 81 -5.82 16.55 -2.13
N GLU A 82 -4.86 16.97 -2.97
CA GLU A 82 -4.39 18.36 -3.08
C GLU A 82 -4.09 19.03 -1.73
N PRO A 83 -2.96 18.72 -1.07
CA PRO A 83 -2.61 19.37 0.19
C PRO A 83 -2.41 20.89 -0.06
N PRO A 84 -3.15 21.77 0.64
CA PRO A 84 -3.09 23.21 0.40
C PRO A 84 -1.83 23.85 1.01
N VAL A 85 -1.18 23.16 1.98
CA VAL A 85 0.03 23.61 2.66
C VAL A 85 0.98 22.43 2.83
N GLY A 86 2.28 22.65 2.61
CA GLY A 86 3.31 21.64 2.91
C GLY A 86 3.65 20.65 1.79
N ARG A 87 3.30 20.95 0.52
CA ARG A 87 3.64 20.09 -0.63
C ARG A 87 5.15 19.77 -0.70
N TRP A 88 6.00 20.76 -0.42
CA TRP A 88 7.45 20.57 -0.33
C TRP A 88 7.88 19.62 0.79
N LEU A 89 7.20 19.64 1.94
CA LEU A 89 7.45 18.69 3.02
C LEU A 89 7.10 17.28 2.58
N MET A 90 6.00 17.09 1.84
CA MET A 90 5.63 15.77 1.30
C MET A 90 6.63 15.25 0.28
N HIS A 91 7.18 16.11 -0.58
CA HIS A 91 8.27 15.73 -1.49
C HIS A 91 9.56 15.37 -0.75
N GLY A 92 9.96 16.18 0.24
CA GLY A 92 11.12 15.89 1.09
C GLY A 92 10.95 14.57 1.84
N LYS A 93 9.77 14.32 2.40
CA LYS A 93 9.41 13.05 3.05
C LYS A 93 9.50 11.87 2.07
N LEU A 94 8.97 12.01 0.86
CA LEU A 94 9.08 10.97 -0.18
C LEU A 94 10.54 10.65 -0.50
N VAL A 95 11.38 11.66 -0.69
CA VAL A 95 12.82 11.48 -0.96
C VAL A 95 13.46 10.68 0.17
N LEU A 96 13.22 11.08 1.43
CA LEU A 96 13.75 10.36 2.60
C LEU A 96 13.23 8.91 2.67
N ALA A 97 11.94 8.69 2.40
CA ALA A 97 11.34 7.36 2.42
C ALA A 97 11.88 6.44 1.31
N VAL A 98 12.11 6.98 0.11
CA VAL A 98 12.73 6.26 -1.01
C VAL A 98 14.18 5.91 -0.67
N LEU A 99 14.97 6.86 -0.17
CA LEU A 99 16.35 6.60 0.25
C LEU A 99 16.40 5.55 1.37
N ALA A 100 15.51 5.66 2.36
CA ALA A 100 15.37 4.67 3.43
C ALA A 100 15.05 3.27 2.88
N ALA A 101 14.14 3.16 1.92
CA ALA A 101 13.80 1.90 1.26
C ALA A 101 14.99 1.31 0.50
N LEU A 102 15.72 2.14 -0.25
CA LEU A 102 16.88 1.71 -1.05
C LEU A 102 18.10 1.33 -0.20
N ILE A 103 18.30 1.97 0.94
CA ILE A 103 19.44 1.71 1.83
C ILE A 103 19.14 0.54 2.78
N TRP A 104 17.99 0.57 3.46
CA TRP A 104 17.69 -0.36 4.57
C TRP A 104 16.76 -1.51 4.20
N GLY A 105 15.95 -1.40 3.14
CA GLY A 105 15.10 -2.52 2.69
C GLY A 105 14.07 -3.02 3.71
N SER A 106 13.68 -2.20 4.69
CA SER A 106 12.82 -2.61 5.80
C SER A 106 11.33 -2.47 5.46
N PHE A 107 10.60 -3.60 5.45
CA PHE A 107 9.15 -3.60 5.29
C PHE A 107 8.44 -2.79 6.37
N ASN A 108 8.80 -3.00 7.64
CA ASN A 108 8.19 -2.29 8.77
C ASN A 108 8.40 -0.78 8.67
N GLY A 109 9.57 -0.34 8.17
CA GLY A 109 9.82 1.07 7.88
C GLY A 109 8.92 1.60 6.75
N GLY A 110 8.75 0.82 5.68
CA GLY A 110 7.82 1.13 4.59
C GLY A 110 6.37 1.22 5.06
N LEU A 111 5.92 0.26 5.87
CA LEU A 111 4.57 0.20 6.46
C LEU A 111 4.32 1.39 7.40
N ALA A 112 5.29 1.73 8.27
CA ALA A 112 5.19 2.90 9.13
C ALA A 112 5.09 4.19 8.32
N ASN A 113 5.91 4.35 7.28
CA ASN A 113 5.84 5.49 6.37
C ASN A 113 4.47 5.59 5.66
N TYR A 114 3.94 4.45 5.20
CA TYR A 114 2.63 4.39 4.55
C TYR A 114 1.49 4.74 5.52
N ALA A 115 1.54 4.22 6.75
CA ALA A 115 0.58 4.55 7.79
C ALA A 115 0.55 6.04 8.12
N LEU A 116 1.71 6.72 8.12
CA LEU A 116 1.78 8.18 8.26
C LEU A 116 1.08 8.90 7.10
N ASP A 117 1.28 8.45 5.85
CA ASP A 117 0.59 9.02 4.68
C ASP A 117 -0.92 8.84 4.76
N VAL A 118 -1.37 7.65 5.17
CA VAL A 118 -2.80 7.37 5.40
C VAL A 118 -3.37 8.27 6.49
N GLY A 119 -2.62 8.51 7.58
CA GLY A 119 -3.01 9.42 8.65
C GLY A 119 -3.18 10.86 8.15
N VAL A 120 -2.22 11.36 7.36
CA VAL A 120 -2.29 12.70 6.74
C VAL A 120 -3.48 12.79 5.77
N ALA A 121 -3.65 11.81 4.89
CA ALA A 121 -4.76 11.75 3.95
C ALA A 121 -6.12 11.75 4.68
N THR A 122 -6.22 11.01 5.78
CA THR A 122 -7.42 10.98 6.64
C THR A 122 -7.70 12.34 7.28
N ALA A 123 -6.67 13.02 7.80
CA ALA A 123 -6.83 14.37 8.34
C ALA A 123 -7.33 15.36 7.27
N LEU A 124 -6.80 15.26 6.04
CA LEU A 124 -7.25 16.08 4.90
C LEU A 124 -8.73 15.82 4.56
N VAL A 125 -9.15 14.55 4.46
CA VAL A 125 -10.56 14.20 4.20
C VAL A 125 -11.47 14.71 5.31
N LEU A 126 -11.07 14.56 6.58
CA LEU A 126 -11.84 15.05 7.72
C LEU A 126 -11.97 16.58 7.75
N SER A 127 -11.02 17.31 7.15
CA SER A 127 -11.05 18.77 7.08
C SER A 127 -11.96 19.34 5.99
N ARG A 128 -12.50 18.50 5.08
CA ARG A 128 -13.24 18.93 3.89
C ARG A 128 -14.59 18.22 3.77
N PRO A 129 -15.70 18.82 4.22
CA PRO A 129 -17.02 18.29 3.95
C PRO A 129 -17.38 18.42 2.45
N PRO A 130 -18.16 17.48 1.88
CA PRO A 130 -18.72 16.30 2.53
C PRO A 130 -17.67 15.20 2.77
N LEU A 131 -17.78 14.52 3.93
CA LEU A 131 -16.88 13.42 4.27
C LEU A 131 -17.14 12.21 3.38
N SER A 132 -16.07 11.62 2.83
CA SER A 132 -16.17 10.32 2.15
C SER A 132 -16.26 9.18 3.16
N ARG A 133 -17.44 8.56 3.26
CA ARG A 133 -17.66 7.40 4.15
C ARG A 133 -16.80 6.22 3.73
N TRP A 134 -16.71 5.96 2.43
CA TRP A 134 -15.91 4.88 1.90
C TRP A 134 -14.42 5.06 2.17
N PHE A 135 -13.92 6.30 2.10
CA PHE A 135 -12.54 6.57 2.46
C PHE A 135 -12.25 6.23 3.92
N LEU A 136 -13.08 6.73 4.84
CA LEU A 136 -12.92 6.52 6.28
C LEU A 136 -13.05 5.05 6.67
N VAL A 137 -14.03 4.33 6.11
CA VAL A 137 -14.17 2.88 6.32
C VAL A 137 -12.93 2.14 5.80
N GLY A 138 -12.46 2.48 4.60
CA GLY A 138 -11.24 1.89 4.04
C GLY A 138 -10.02 2.13 4.93
N THR A 139 -9.85 3.34 5.46
CA THR A 139 -8.78 3.68 6.40
C THR A 139 -8.83 2.83 7.67
N VAL A 140 -10.01 2.66 8.27
CA VAL A 140 -10.17 1.83 9.47
C VAL A 140 -9.82 0.38 9.18
N ILE A 141 -10.29 -0.17 8.05
CA ILE A 141 -9.98 -1.54 7.63
C ILE A 141 -8.46 -1.71 7.43
N THR A 142 -7.80 -0.81 6.70
CA THR A 142 -6.35 -0.85 6.48
C THR A 142 -5.57 -0.74 7.79
N ALA A 143 -5.99 0.14 8.71
CA ALA A 143 -5.38 0.28 10.03
C ALA A 143 -5.53 -0.99 10.89
N LEU A 144 -6.69 -1.65 10.84
CA LEU A 144 -6.91 -2.94 11.48
C LEU A 144 -5.98 -4.01 10.89
N GLY A 145 -5.88 -4.08 9.56
CA GLY A 145 -4.95 -4.99 8.88
C GLY A 145 -3.51 -4.80 9.34
N ALA A 146 -3.02 -3.56 9.29
CA ALA A 146 -1.66 -3.23 9.73
C ALA A 146 -1.44 -3.57 11.22
N SER A 147 -2.45 -3.35 12.06
CA SER A 147 -2.39 -3.71 13.49
C SER A 147 -2.29 -5.23 13.68
N LEU A 148 -3.13 -6.01 12.99
CA LEU A 148 -3.06 -7.48 13.03
C LEU A 148 -1.67 -7.99 12.61
N PHE A 149 -1.10 -7.40 11.57
CA PHE A 149 0.25 -7.73 11.11
C PHE A 149 1.34 -7.41 12.15
N VAL A 150 1.35 -6.18 12.67
CA VAL A 150 2.35 -5.70 13.65
C VAL A 150 2.29 -6.50 14.95
N PHE A 151 1.09 -6.76 15.46
CA PHE A 151 0.89 -7.54 16.69
C PHE A 151 0.89 -9.06 16.47
N ARG A 152 1.12 -9.52 15.24
CA ARG A 152 1.15 -10.94 14.85
C ARG A 152 -0.11 -11.70 15.26
N ILE A 153 -1.28 -11.06 15.14
CA ILE A 153 -2.58 -11.66 15.45
C ILE A 153 -3.05 -12.46 14.23
N GLY A 154 -3.15 -13.78 14.36
CA GLY A 154 -3.55 -14.70 13.30
C GLY A 154 -4.85 -15.46 13.60
N ILE A 155 -5.30 -16.28 12.64
CA ILE A 155 -6.45 -17.18 12.76
C ILE A 155 -5.98 -18.60 12.50
N GLY A 156 -5.87 -19.42 13.56
CA GLY A 156 -5.35 -20.79 13.44
C GLY A 156 -3.97 -20.82 12.76
N ASP A 157 -3.81 -21.72 11.79
CA ASP A 157 -2.58 -21.87 11.01
C ASP A 157 -2.50 -20.93 9.78
N PHE A 158 -3.46 -20.01 9.62
CA PHE A 158 -3.45 -19.09 8.48
C PHE A 158 -2.36 -18.02 8.66
N PRO A 159 -1.47 -17.81 7.68
CA PRO A 159 -0.38 -16.85 7.81
C PRO A 159 -0.88 -15.43 8.08
N VAL A 160 -0.29 -14.76 9.07
CA VAL A 160 -0.66 -13.38 9.42
C VAL A 160 -0.49 -12.42 8.24
N ALA A 161 0.57 -12.59 7.44
CA ALA A 161 0.79 -11.81 6.22
C ALA A 161 -0.36 -11.98 5.21
N SER A 162 -0.85 -13.21 5.03
CA SER A 162 -1.99 -13.49 4.16
C SER A 162 -3.28 -12.86 4.68
N LEU A 163 -3.53 -12.90 5.99
CA LEU A 163 -4.68 -12.21 6.59
C LEU A 163 -4.60 -10.70 6.35
N PHE A 164 -3.41 -10.13 6.55
CA PHE A 164 -3.12 -8.72 6.26
C PHE A 164 -3.43 -8.36 4.80
N HIS A 165 -2.97 -9.15 3.83
CA HIS A 165 -3.26 -8.92 2.40
C HIS A 165 -4.77 -8.91 2.10
N LEU A 166 -5.53 -9.85 2.67
CA LEU A 166 -6.99 -9.91 2.46
C LEU A 166 -7.72 -8.69 3.06
N VAL A 167 -7.26 -8.24 4.23
CA VAL A 167 -7.79 -7.02 4.87
C VAL A 167 -7.42 -5.78 4.06
N GLU A 168 -6.18 -5.69 3.57
CA GLU A 168 -5.74 -4.59 2.69
C GLU A 168 -6.57 -4.50 1.41
N ILE A 169 -6.85 -5.62 0.72
CA ILE A 169 -7.71 -5.62 -0.48
C ILE A 169 -9.05 -4.95 -0.18
N SER A 170 -9.64 -5.25 0.99
CA SER A 170 -10.92 -4.66 1.41
C SER A 170 -10.81 -3.17 1.67
N GLY A 171 -9.73 -2.73 2.34
CA GLY A 171 -9.44 -1.31 2.58
C GLY A 171 -9.24 -0.53 1.27
N PHE A 172 -8.41 -1.05 0.37
CA PHE A 172 -8.18 -0.50 -0.96
C PHE A 172 -9.44 -0.47 -1.82
N TYR A 173 -10.30 -1.49 -1.72
CA TYR A 173 -11.59 -1.50 -2.42
C TYR A 173 -12.49 -0.35 -1.95
N CYS A 174 -12.55 -0.10 -0.64
CA CYS A 174 -13.30 1.05 -0.10
C CYS A 174 -12.73 2.38 -0.60
N TRP A 175 -11.41 2.56 -0.64
CA TRP A 175 -10.81 3.76 -1.24
C TRP A 175 -11.11 3.88 -2.74
N TYR A 176 -11.01 2.79 -3.51
CA TYR A 176 -11.40 2.76 -4.91
C TYR A 176 -12.86 3.20 -5.10
N ARG A 177 -13.78 2.71 -4.26
CA ARG A 177 -15.20 3.09 -4.31
C ARG A 177 -15.40 4.58 -4.09
N SER A 178 -14.73 5.14 -3.09
CA SER A 178 -14.75 6.57 -2.80
C SER A 178 -14.36 7.41 -4.03
N ILE A 179 -13.26 7.04 -4.69
CA ILE A 179 -12.77 7.76 -5.88
C ILE A 179 -13.69 7.55 -7.08
N HIS A 180 -14.12 6.30 -7.32
CA HIS A 180 -14.97 5.94 -8.45
C HIS A 180 -16.36 6.59 -8.38
N GLN A 181 -16.87 6.83 -7.17
CA GLN A 181 -18.13 7.54 -6.94
C GLN A 181 -17.98 9.07 -6.95
N GLY A 182 -16.75 9.58 -7.16
CA GLY A 182 -16.49 11.01 -7.20
C GLY A 182 -16.46 11.70 -5.83
N GLU A 183 -16.37 10.95 -4.72
CA GLU A 183 -16.40 11.52 -3.37
C GLU A 183 -15.10 12.26 -3.00
N LEU A 184 -14.00 12.00 -3.73
CA LEU A 184 -12.67 12.56 -3.50
C LEU A 184 -12.06 13.23 -4.74
N VAL A 185 -12.87 13.53 -5.75
CA VAL A 185 -12.42 14.35 -6.88
C VAL A 185 -12.56 15.82 -6.44
N PRO A 186 -11.47 16.61 -6.46
CA PRO A 186 -11.52 18.05 -6.17
C PRO A 186 -12.51 18.80 -7.08
#